data_AF-A0A089QIK9-F1
#
_entry.id   AF-A0A089QIK9-F1
#
_cell.length_a   1.000
_cell.length_b   1.000
_cell.length_c   1.000
_cell.angle_alpha   90.00
_cell.angle_beta   90.00
_cell.angle_gamma   90.00
#
_symmetry.space_group_name_H-M   'P 1'
#
loop_
_entity.id
_entity.type
_entity.pdbx_description
1 polymer ?
#
loop_
_entity_poly.entity_id
_entity_poly.type
_entity_poly.pdbx_seq_one_letter_code
_entity_poly.pdbx_strand_id
1 'polypeptide(L)' 'MRFYKDRDNSDKSIDYMFIEEGIIMGIHGENPPLMKTRKKIVIEEARLLWQKLLNEGWQKTNKKW' A
#
# COMPACT_ATOMS: atom_id res chain seq x y z
N MET A 1 -3.16 4.94 -0.57
CA MET A 1 -2.17 3.91 -0.95
C MET A 1 -2.47 2.62 -0.20
N ARG A 2 -2.19 1.45 -0.78
CA ARG A 2 -2.38 0.13 -0.14
C ARG A 2 -1.07 -0.64 -0.14
N PHE A 3 -0.82 -1.37 0.94
CA PHE A 3 0.32 -2.25 1.11
C PHE A 3 -0.17 -3.66 1.36
N TYR A 4 0.34 -4.65 0.64
CA TYR A 4 0.03 -6.05 0.86
C TYR A 4 1.25 -6.93 0.66
N LYS A 5 1.43 -7.91 1.55
CA LYS A 5 2.54 -8.86 1.47
C LYS A 5 2.35 -9.75 0.25
N ASP A 6 3.42 -9.96 -0.50
CA ASP A 6 3.47 -10.98 -1.52
C ASP A 6 3.52 -12.36 -0.85
N ARG A 7 2.45 -13.13 -0.95
CA ARG A 7 2.32 -14.46 -0.33
C ARG A 7 2.75 -15.58 -1.27
N ASP A 8 2.84 -15.30 -2.57
CA ASP A 8 3.14 -16.28 -3.60
C ASP A 8 4.65 -16.32 -3.91
N ASN A 9 5.45 -15.51 -3.21
CA ASN A 9 6.89 -15.54 -3.35
C ASN A 9 7.45 -16.87 -2.82
N SER A 10 7.98 -17.69 -3.73
CA SER A 10 8.55 -19.00 -3.42
C SER A 10 9.89 -18.91 -2.69
N ASP A 11 10.61 -17.81 -2.89
CA ASP A 11 11.88 -17.54 -2.22
C ASP A 11 11.64 -16.96 -0.82
N LYS A 12 11.95 -17.76 0.21
CA LYS A 12 11.80 -17.36 1.62
C LYS A 12 12.94 -16.48 2.13
N SER A 13 13.99 -16.26 1.34
CA SER A 13 15.14 -15.44 1.76
C SER A 13 14.85 -13.95 1.69
N ILE A 14 13.94 -13.52 0.79
CA ILE A 14 13.57 -12.12 0.60
C ILE A 14 12.05 -12.01 0.58
N ASP A 15 11.50 -11.24 1.52
CA ASP A 15 10.09 -10.91 1.55
C ASP A 15 9.81 -9.70 0.64
N TYR A 16 8.72 -9.77 -0.13
CA TYR A 16 8.26 -8.68 -0.98
C TYR A 16 6.91 -8.13 -0.53
N MET A 17 6.70 -6.87 -0.86
CA MET A 17 5.45 -6.14 -0.66
C MET A 17 5.00 -5.58 -2.00
N PHE A 18 3.70 -5.64 -2.24
CA PHE A 18 3.09 -4.85 -3.27
C PHE A 18 2.56 -3.55 -2.69
N ILE A 19 2.77 -2.48 -3.45
CA ILE A 19 2.21 -1.17 -3.18
C ILE A 19 1.32 -0.79 -4.34
N GLU A 20 0.12 -0.34 -4.02
CA GLU A 20 -0.79 0.24 -5.00
C GLU A 20 -1.19 1.67 -4.63
N GLU A 21 -1.12 2.55 -5.61
CA GLU A 21 -1.60 3.92 -5.50
C GLU A 21 -2.88 4.06 -6.32
N GLY A 22 -3.80 4.84 -5.79
CA GLY A 22 -5.12 5.00 -6.37
C GLY A 22 -5.77 6.28 -5.88
N ILE A 23 -6.86 6.63 -6.54
CA ILE A 23 -7.65 7.81 -6.24
C ILE A 23 -8.82 7.38 -5.35
N ILE A 24 -9.05 8.12 -4.27
CA ILE A 24 -10.22 7.92 -3.41
C ILE A 24 -11.46 8.34 -4.20
N MET A 25 -12.48 7.48 -4.21
CA MET A 25 -13.71 7.70 -4.97
C MET A 25 -14.88 8.04 -4.03
N GLY A 26 -15.74 8.97 -4.46
CA GLY A 26 -16.83 9.52 -3.63
C GLY A 26 -16.35 10.65 -2.70
N ILE A 27 -17.30 11.31 -2.02
CA ILE A 27 -17.02 12.52 -1.23
C ILE A 27 -16.10 12.21 -0.03
N HIS A 28 -16.24 11.03 0.58
CA HIS A 28 -15.43 10.62 1.73
C HIS A 28 -14.91 9.18 1.63
N GLY A 29 -14.63 8.70 0.41
CA GLY A 29 -14.19 7.32 0.20
C GLY A 29 -15.30 6.29 0.41
N GLU A 30 -16.53 6.62 0.04
CA GLU A 30 -17.68 5.72 0.12
C GLU A 30 -17.62 4.62 -0.93
N ASN A 31 -16.96 4.91 -2.06
CA ASN A 31 -16.76 3.95 -3.14
C ASN A 31 -15.37 3.33 -3.06
N PRO A 32 -15.19 2.11 -3.59
CA PRO A 32 -13.88 1.52 -3.74
C PRO A 32 -12.93 2.47 -4.49
N PRO A 33 -11.70 2.69 -3.99
CA PRO A 33 -10.74 3.56 -4.65
C PRO A 33 -10.32 2.94 -5.98
N LEU A 34 -10.10 3.82 -6.96
CA LEU A 34 -9.65 3.44 -8.28
C LEU A 34 -8.12 3.32 -8.27
N MET A 35 -7.61 2.11 -8.14
CA MET A 35 -6.17 1.83 -8.17
C MET A 35 -5.63 2.07 -9.58
N LYS A 36 -4.50 2.76 -9.68
CA LYS A 36 -3.87 3.19 -10.94
C LYS A 36 -2.53 2.53 -11.17
N THR A 37 -1.73 2.42 -10.12
CA THR A 37 -0.39 1.86 -10.20
C THR A 37 -0.26 0.70 -9.21
N ARG A 38 0.58 -0.27 -9.59
CA ARG A 38 1.01 -1.36 -8.72
C ARG A 38 2.51 -1.54 -8.90
N LYS A 39 3.24 -1.62 -7.80
CA LYS A 39 4.67 -1.89 -7.78
C LYS A 39 4.97 -3.02 -6.80
N LYS A 40 5.90 -3.90 -7.14
CA LYS A 40 6.46 -4.90 -6.23
C LYS A 40 7.81 -4.38 -5.75
N ILE A 41 8.01 -4.32 -4.44
CA ILE A 41 9.25 -3.86 -3.81
C ILE A 41 9.64 -4.80 -2.68
N VAL A 42 10.90 -4.75 -2.24
CA VAL A 42 11.35 -5.52 -1.07
C VAL A 42 10.76 -4.95 0.23
N ILE A 43 10.63 -5.80 1.26
CA ILE A 43 10.00 -5.40 2.52
C ILE A 43 10.75 -4.27 3.24
N GLU A 44 12.08 -4.21 3.12
CA GLU A 44 12.91 -3.15 3.70
C GLU A 44 12.55 -1.78 3.10
N GLU A 45 12.47 -1.70 1.78
CA GLU A 45 12.04 -0.48 1.07
C GLU A 45 10.61 -0.09 1.44
N ALA A 46 9.71 -1.08 1.58
CA ALA A 46 8.33 -0.83 1.98
C ALA A 46 8.23 -0.23 3.38
N ARG A 47 9.07 -0.67 4.32
CA ARG A 47 9.15 -0.12 5.68
C ARG A 47 9.66 1.33 5.68
N LEU A 48 10.70 1.62 4.90
CA LEU A 48 11.23 2.98 4.78
C LEU A 48 10.20 3.93 4.19
N LEU A 49 9.50 3.52 3.12
CA LEU A 49 8.42 4.30 2.54
C LEU A 49 7.27 4.50 3.53
N TRP A 50 6.87 3.44 4.24
CA TRP A 50 5.83 3.52 5.27
C TRP A 50 6.19 4.57 6.33
N GLN A 51 7.42 4.54 6.84
CA GLN A 51 7.89 5.50 7.84
C GLN A 51 7.92 6.94 7.30
N LYS A 52 8.36 7.12 6.04
CA LYS A 52 8.33 8.43 5.38
C LYS A 52 6.92 9.00 5.30
N LEU A 53 5.93 8.19 4.91
CA LEU A 53 4.54 8.62 4.84
C LEU A 53 3.99 9.02 6.20
N LEU A 54 4.29 8.26 7.26
CA LEU A 54 3.89 8.65 8.62
C LEU A 54 4.47 10.01 9.01
N ASN A 55 5.74 10.26 8.68
CA ASN A 55 6.39 11.55 8.96
C ASN A 55 5.79 12.70 8.15
N GLU A 56 5.25 12.43 6.96
CA GLU A 56 4.50 13.38 6.13
C GLU A 56 3.04 13.58 6.62
N GLY A 57 2.64 12.94 7.72
CA GLY A 57 1.30 13.08 8.30
C GLY A 57 0.25 12.14 7.71
N TRP A 58 0.65 11.15 6.91
CA TRP A 58 -0.28 10.14 6.43
C TRP A 58 -0.80 9.28 7.59
N GLN A 59 -2.08 8.92 7.49
CA GLN A 59 -2.75 8.09 8.48
C GLN A 59 -3.34 6.84 7.83
N LYS A 60 -3.53 5.80 8.65
CA LYS A 60 -4.26 4.61 8.22
C LYS A 60 -5.73 4.96 8.08
N THR A 61 -6.27 4.78 6.88
CA THR A 61 -7.71 4.91 6.62
C THR A 61 -8.39 3.55 6.82
N ASN A 62 -9.45 3.51 7.63
CA ASN A 62 -10.32 2.34 7.69
C ASN A 62 -11.19 2.29 6.43
N LYS A 63 -11.37 1.08 5.89
CA LYS A 63 -12.23 0.85 4.73
C LYS A 63 -13.67 1.20 5.09
N LYS A 64 -14.33 2.08 4.33
CA LYS A 64 -15.76 2.37 4.46
C LYS A 64 -16.64 1.54 3.53
N TRP A 65 -16.06 1.04 2.43
CA TRP A 65 -16.68 0.16 1.44
C TRP A 65 -16.38 -1.32 1.72
#